data_AF-A0AAV4VWY1-F1
#
_entry.id   AF-A0AAV4VWY1-F1
#
_cell.length_a   1.000
_cell.length_b   1.000
_cell.length_c   1.000
_cell.angle_alpha   90.00
_cell.angle_beta   90.00
_cell.angle_gamma   90.00
#
_symmetry.space_group_name_H-M   'P 1'
#
loop_
_entity.id
_entity.type
_entity.pdbx_description
1 polymer ?
#
loop_
_entity_poly.entity_id
_entity_poly.type
_entity_poly.pdbx_seq_one_letter_code
_entity_poly.pdbx_strand_id
1 'polypeptide(L)'
;MFPPYFFQNALFTYMKPNESDAVISWAQTKFPNSAFTVYEQIHGEDGFGTVMKTHFMTLNCPLRSLKEGTDEDSQNARFNDLGWPKCSSISMLEFYLEFPKKEKRKIKNLEMFDEFEMWHEKCRHYVLTWACQGSISIPKVLQKKGMSYEASLLESICYRTEMSCFLRFGHKVELVSSRFVMGTGGFGRIQNRHERLGNVSCYDIDHKSQVLLLPRRKRSFRKRMFHTMTRLPNETLIVIGGRSSPARIYNDVISVNVDYMLQQDPPIHKYSTEYKTSLPFPIFRHSACLVLHEGVEKFLYLVVVQPSHPEDKPCARFSHSAACAEMQKVYITGGLSKEEEILDSVWMCDTEIFVWNKLSIPGWLPRYAHTSFYYDNQIITVGGVTAHYAPSSVGIIYLNELVAREIDLNLRHPKEPLYFLTIAVTFMKINSSSLEVVEIVFHLVHILIRIIL
;
A
#
# COMPACT_ATOMS: atom_id res chain seq x y z
N MET A 1 -5.75 42.97 24.44
CA MET A 1 -5.99 42.77 23.00
C MET A 1 -5.58 41.35 22.67
N PHE A 2 -6.42 40.56 22.00
CA PHE A 2 -6.03 39.20 21.59
C PHE A 2 -4.96 39.28 20.50
N PRO A 3 -3.93 38.41 20.52
CA PRO A 3 -2.95 38.34 19.44
C PRO A 3 -3.62 38.07 18.09
N PRO A 4 -3.25 38.76 17.00
CA PRO A 4 -3.73 38.44 15.66
C PRO A 4 -3.38 37.01 15.25
N TYR A 5 -4.33 36.36 14.57
CA TYR A 5 -4.17 35.02 14.02
C TYR A 5 -4.49 35.04 12.53
N PHE A 6 -3.52 34.62 11.73
CA PHE A 6 -3.66 34.48 10.28
C PHE A 6 -3.87 33.01 9.96
N PHE A 7 -4.90 32.71 9.18
CA PHE A 7 -5.14 31.38 8.67
C PHE A 7 -5.25 31.43 7.15
N GLN A 8 -4.42 30.64 6.50
CA GLN A 8 -4.41 30.48 5.06
C GLN A 8 -4.67 29.01 4.72
N ASN A 9 -5.68 28.79 3.88
CA ASN A 9 -6.13 27.45 3.46
C ASN A 9 -5.98 27.30 1.94
N ALA A 10 -5.00 26.50 1.51
CA ALA A 10 -4.69 26.14 0.12
C ALA A 10 -4.85 27.28 -0.90
N LEU A 11 -4.15 28.40 -0.69
CA LEU A 11 -4.22 29.65 -1.44
C LEU A 11 -2.83 30.06 -1.92
N PHE A 12 -1.85 30.08 -1.00
CA PHE A 12 -0.46 30.43 -1.32
C PHE A 12 0.16 29.47 -2.32
N THR A 13 -0.25 28.20 -2.31
CA THR A 13 0.07 27.22 -3.35
C THR A 13 -0.19 27.71 -4.78
N TYR A 14 -1.15 28.61 -5.04
CA TYR A 14 -1.47 29.10 -6.38
C TYR A 14 -0.76 30.41 -6.75
N MET A 15 -0.18 31.10 -5.77
CA MET A 15 0.56 32.34 -5.96
C MET A 15 1.99 32.05 -6.39
N LYS A 16 2.69 33.03 -6.97
CA LYS A 16 4.14 32.87 -7.08
C LYS A 16 4.76 32.90 -5.67
N PRO A 17 5.83 32.15 -5.41
CA PRO A 17 6.49 32.10 -4.10
C PRO A 17 6.76 33.49 -3.52
N ASN A 18 7.38 34.38 -4.31
CA ASN A 18 7.70 35.75 -3.89
C ASN A 18 6.47 36.58 -3.47
N GLU A 19 5.31 36.32 -4.07
CA GLU A 19 4.06 37.03 -3.72
C GLU A 19 3.50 36.50 -2.40
N SER A 20 3.52 35.19 -2.18
CA SER A 20 3.08 34.59 -0.91
C SER A 20 4.05 34.87 0.24
N ASP A 21 5.36 34.87 -0.03
CA ASP A 21 6.42 35.25 0.92
C ASP A 21 6.24 36.71 1.38
N ALA A 22 5.88 37.62 0.47
CA ALA A 22 5.62 39.01 0.82
C ALA A 22 4.47 39.16 1.83
N VAL A 23 3.42 38.34 1.74
CA VAL A 23 2.31 38.33 2.70
C VAL A 23 2.76 37.78 4.06
N ILE A 24 3.55 36.70 4.05
CA ILE A 24 4.10 36.09 5.27
C ILE A 24 5.02 37.08 6.01
N SER A 25 5.95 37.73 5.29
CA SER A 25 6.86 38.75 5.84
C SER A 25 6.11 39.98 6.33
N TRP A 26 5.10 40.44 5.60
CA TRP A 26 4.25 41.56 6.04
C TRP A 26 3.58 41.25 7.38
N ALA A 27 2.98 40.06 7.53
CA ALA A 27 2.33 39.65 8.77
C ALA A 27 3.34 39.57 9.93
N GLN A 28 4.53 39.03 9.67
CA GLN A 28 5.63 38.95 10.63
C GLN A 28 6.04 40.36 11.11
N THR A 29 6.27 41.30 10.19
CA THR A 29 6.78 42.63 10.55
C THR A 29 5.71 43.50 11.21
N LYS A 30 4.44 43.39 10.80
CA LYS A 30 3.37 44.25 11.32
C LYS A 30 2.83 43.83 12.68
N PHE A 31 2.92 42.55 13.04
CA PHE A 31 2.22 42.02 14.21
C PHE A 31 3.16 41.23 15.15
N PRO A 32 3.97 41.90 16.00
CA PRO A 32 5.06 41.29 16.79
C PRO A 32 4.61 40.25 17.83
N ASN A 33 3.31 40.16 18.11
CA ASN A 33 2.71 39.07 18.89
C ASN A 33 1.54 38.48 18.09
N SER A 34 1.84 37.51 17.22
CA SER A 34 0.85 36.90 16.32
C SER A 34 1.21 35.45 16.01
N ALA A 35 0.25 34.74 15.40
CA ALA A 35 0.45 33.41 14.83
C ALA A 35 -0.05 33.37 13.39
N PHE A 36 0.59 32.52 12.60
CA PHE A 36 0.28 32.26 11.21
C PHE A 36 0.15 30.76 11.00
N THR A 37 -0.96 30.33 10.41
CA THR A 37 -1.18 28.93 10.05
C THR A 37 -1.41 28.78 8.57
N VAL A 38 -0.69 27.81 7.99
CA VAL A 38 -0.78 27.43 6.58
C VAL A 38 -1.22 25.98 6.49
N TYR A 39 -2.18 25.73 5.61
CA TYR A 39 -2.53 24.40 5.13
C TYR A 39 -2.36 24.39 3.61
N GLU A 40 -1.38 23.67 3.08
CA GLU A 40 -1.11 23.62 1.64
C GLU A 40 -0.42 22.32 1.20
N GLN A 41 -0.27 22.15 -0.12
CA GLN A 41 0.31 20.94 -0.71
C GLN A 41 1.84 20.90 -0.54
N ILE A 42 2.36 19.69 -0.37
CA ILE A 42 3.80 19.35 -0.33
C ILE A 42 4.06 18.05 -1.12
N HIS A 43 5.32 17.63 -1.25
CA HIS A 43 5.77 16.40 -1.91
C HIS A 43 5.34 16.31 -3.39
N GLY A 44 5.72 17.31 -4.18
CA GLY A 44 5.26 17.44 -5.58
C GLY A 44 5.82 16.40 -6.57
N GLU A 45 6.86 15.65 -6.20
CA GLU A 45 7.66 14.87 -7.18
C GLU A 45 7.51 13.36 -7.06
N ASP A 46 6.75 12.86 -6.07
CA ASP A 46 6.43 11.45 -6.00
C ASP A 46 5.24 11.07 -6.92
N GLY A 47 4.80 9.81 -6.85
CA GLY A 47 3.73 9.29 -7.72
C GLY A 47 2.40 10.01 -7.53
N PHE A 48 2.05 10.31 -6.28
CA PHE A 48 0.83 11.05 -5.97
C PHE A 48 1.02 12.54 -6.28
N GLY A 49 2.15 13.13 -5.90
CA GLY A 49 2.53 14.52 -6.20
C GLY A 49 2.43 14.86 -7.69
N THR A 50 2.94 13.96 -8.54
CA THR A 50 2.88 14.10 -10.00
C THR A 50 1.44 14.10 -10.52
N VAL A 51 0.61 13.18 -10.05
CA VAL A 51 -0.82 13.13 -10.40
C VAL A 51 -1.55 14.36 -9.92
N MET A 52 -1.26 14.82 -8.69
CA MET A 52 -1.84 16.01 -8.10
C MET A 52 -1.50 17.27 -8.91
N LYS A 53 -0.22 17.51 -9.21
CA LYS A 53 0.23 18.63 -10.06
C LYS A 53 -0.44 18.58 -11.44
N THR A 54 -0.47 17.40 -12.07
CA THR A 54 -1.11 17.20 -13.37
C THR A 54 -2.60 17.54 -13.32
N HIS A 55 -3.32 17.07 -12.31
CA HIS A 55 -4.73 17.38 -12.12
C HIS A 55 -4.98 18.89 -12.04
N PHE A 56 -4.24 19.61 -11.19
CA PHE A 56 -4.39 21.05 -11.05
C PHE A 56 -3.99 21.83 -12.32
N MET A 57 -3.01 21.34 -13.07
CA MET A 57 -2.70 21.88 -14.41
C MET A 57 -3.88 21.70 -15.38
N THR A 58 -4.54 20.53 -15.40
CA THR A 58 -5.71 20.31 -16.28
C THR A 58 -6.90 21.20 -15.94
N LEU A 59 -7.01 21.63 -14.68
CA LEU A 59 -8.03 22.59 -14.23
C LEU A 59 -7.63 24.06 -14.45
N ASN A 60 -6.48 24.32 -15.06
CA ASN A 60 -5.91 25.67 -15.24
C ASN A 60 -5.64 26.41 -13.91
N CYS A 61 -5.37 25.65 -12.84
CA CYS A 61 -5.08 26.17 -11.50
C CYS A 61 -3.74 25.59 -10.98
N PRO A 62 -2.60 25.84 -11.65
CA PRO A 62 -1.33 25.19 -11.32
C PRO A 62 -0.87 25.53 -9.90
N LEU A 63 -0.29 24.55 -9.20
CA LEU A 63 0.30 24.71 -7.87
C LEU A 63 1.69 25.36 -8.00
N ARG A 64 1.71 26.69 -8.09
CA ARG A 64 2.90 27.51 -8.38
C ARG A 64 3.94 27.57 -7.24
N SER A 65 3.51 27.48 -5.99
CA SER A 65 4.44 27.47 -4.84
C SER A 65 4.96 26.07 -4.51
N LEU A 66 4.34 25.02 -5.05
CA LEU A 66 4.80 23.64 -4.91
C LEU A 66 5.97 23.37 -5.85
N LYS A 67 7.19 23.70 -5.39
CA LYS A 67 8.44 23.45 -6.12
C LYS A 67 9.00 22.07 -5.80
N GLU A 68 9.98 21.65 -6.61
CA GLU A 68 10.83 20.51 -6.30
C GLU A 68 11.47 20.68 -4.90
N GLY A 69 11.45 19.60 -4.11
CA GLY A 69 11.97 19.61 -2.73
C GLY A 69 11.07 20.30 -1.70
N THR A 70 9.82 20.66 -2.04
CA THR A 70 8.88 21.20 -1.05
C THR A 70 8.34 20.08 -0.16
N ASP A 71 8.83 20.02 1.06
CA ASP A 71 8.41 19.11 2.15
C ASP A 71 8.12 19.91 3.44
N GLU A 72 7.86 19.21 4.54
CA GLU A 72 7.60 19.80 5.86
C GLU A 72 8.77 20.66 6.34
N ASP A 73 10.01 20.16 6.18
CA ASP A 73 11.22 20.82 6.69
C ASP A 73 11.54 22.10 5.89
N SER A 74 11.39 22.08 4.57
CA SER A 74 11.50 23.25 3.70
C SER A 74 10.46 24.32 4.02
N GLN A 75 9.23 23.91 4.37
CA GLN A 75 8.18 24.84 4.80
C GLN A 75 8.50 25.46 6.15
N ASN A 76 9.07 24.68 7.07
CA ASN A 76 9.55 25.20 8.35
C ASN A 76 10.68 26.23 8.12
N ALA A 77 11.67 25.86 7.32
CA ALA A 77 12.79 26.73 6.93
C ALA A 77 12.30 28.03 6.30
N ARG A 78 11.35 27.97 5.35
CA ARG A 78 10.74 29.14 4.70
C ARG A 78 10.20 30.15 5.72
N PHE A 79 9.44 29.71 6.72
CA PHE A 79 8.90 30.62 7.74
C PHE A 79 10.00 31.21 8.64
N ASN A 80 11.01 30.40 8.99
CA ASN A 80 12.17 30.88 9.76
C ASN A 80 12.95 31.95 8.98
N ASP A 81 13.20 31.72 7.68
CA ASP A 81 13.89 32.65 6.78
C ASP A 81 13.12 33.97 6.60
N LEU A 82 11.78 33.91 6.66
CA LEU A 82 10.90 35.09 6.63
C LEU A 82 10.73 35.75 8.01
N GLY A 83 11.54 35.37 9.00
CA GLY A 83 11.67 36.05 10.28
C GLY A 83 10.73 35.57 11.39
N TRP A 84 10.03 34.44 11.21
CA TRP A 84 9.23 33.85 12.27
C TRP A 84 10.13 33.05 13.23
N PRO A 85 10.25 33.44 14.51
CA PRO A 85 11.22 32.84 15.44
C PRO A 85 10.83 31.45 15.96
N LYS A 86 9.55 31.08 15.86
CA LYS A 86 9.05 29.76 16.25
C LYS A 86 8.19 29.24 15.11
N CYS A 87 8.55 28.08 14.57
CA CYS A 87 7.80 27.43 13.50
C CYS A 87 7.81 25.91 13.68
N SER A 88 6.69 25.28 13.33
CA SER A 88 6.60 23.84 13.18
C SER A 88 5.70 23.50 12.00
N SER A 89 6.16 22.57 11.17
CA SER A 89 5.46 22.06 10.00
C SER A 89 5.40 20.55 10.14
N ILE A 90 4.20 19.99 10.05
CA ILE A 90 3.96 18.54 10.08
C ILE A 90 3.01 18.16 8.95
N SER A 91 3.12 16.95 8.42
CA SER A 91 2.11 16.44 7.49
C SER A 91 0.74 16.32 8.17
N MET A 92 -0.32 16.34 7.37
CA MET A 92 -1.66 15.98 7.86
C MET A 92 -1.71 14.53 8.34
N LEU A 93 -0.83 13.67 7.85
CA LEU A 93 -0.71 12.30 8.33
C LEU A 93 -0.17 12.28 9.77
N GLU A 94 0.94 12.96 10.05
CA GLU A 94 1.46 13.11 11.41
C GLU A 94 0.43 13.71 12.35
N PHE A 95 -0.25 14.79 11.92
CA PHE A 95 -1.34 15.40 12.67
C PHE A 95 -2.45 14.38 12.98
N TYR A 96 -2.90 13.64 11.97
CA TYR A 96 -3.93 12.61 12.15
C TYR A 96 -3.46 11.50 13.06
N LEU A 97 -2.22 11.02 12.95
CA LEU A 97 -1.67 9.95 13.78
C LEU A 97 -1.64 10.34 15.27
N GLU A 98 -1.38 11.60 15.58
CA GLU A 98 -1.41 12.16 16.94
C GLU A 98 -2.80 12.55 17.44
N PHE A 99 -3.81 12.50 16.58
CA PHE A 99 -5.17 12.88 16.92
C PHE A 99 -5.76 11.96 18.00
N PRO A 100 -6.49 12.48 19.00
CA PRO A 100 -7.00 11.68 20.11
C PRO A 100 -7.83 10.47 19.64
N LYS A 101 -7.55 9.27 20.18
CA LYS A 101 -8.24 8.02 19.79
C LYS A 101 -9.77 8.14 19.87
N LYS A 102 -10.29 8.92 20.84
CA LYS A 102 -11.73 9.19 20.97
C LYS A 102 -12.31 9.91 19.76
N GLU A 103 -11.59 10.91 19.22
CA GLU A 103 -12.05 11.67 18.06
C GLU A 103 -11.90 10.86 16.77
N LYS A 104 -10.81 10.09 16.61
CA LYS A 104 -10.68 9.12 15.49
C LYS A 104 -11.85 8.15 15.43
N ARG A 105 -12.28 7.62 16.57
CA ARG A 105 -13.46 6.73 16.65
C ARG A 105 -14.76 7.43 16.21
N LYS A 106 -14.93 8.71 16.52
CA LYS A 106 -16.09 9.48 16.04
C LYS A 106 -16.05 9.62 14.52
N ILE A 107 -14.90 10.02 13.96
CA ILE A 107 -14.71 10.17 12.51
C ILE A 107 -14.99 8.85 11.79
N LYS A 108 -14.40 7.75 12.28
CA LYS A 108 -14.61 6.39 11.77
C LYS A 108 -16.09 5.97 11.73
N ASN A 109 -16.90 6.47 12.66
CA ASN A 109 -18.32 6.12 12.76
C ASN A 109 -19.24 7.01 11.91
N LEU A 110 -18.71 8.02 11.21
CA LEU A 110 -19.50 8.89 10.33
C LEU A 110 -19.97 8.15 9.07
N GLU A 111 -19.08 7.34 8.48
CA GLU A 111 -19.38 6.58 7.28
C GLU A 111 -18.52 5.33 7.15
N MET A 112 -18.96 4.37 6.31
CA MET A 112 -18.13 3.21 5.97
C MET A 112 -17.02 3.63 5.02
N PHE A 113 -15.80 3.68 5.53
CA PHE A 113 -14.61 4.07 4.79
C PHE A 113 -13.66 2.89 4.61
N ASP A 114 -13.10 2.72 3.40
CA ASP A 114 -12.11 1.67 3.14
C ASP A 114 -11.01 2.06 2.15
N GLU A 115 -10.84 3.35 1.90
CA GLU A 115 -9.84 3.93 1.00
C GLU A 115 -8.59 4.42 1.78
N PHE A 116 -8.18 3.65 2.79
CA PHE A 116 -7.13 4.02 3.74
C PHE A 116 -5.82 4.41 3.06
N GLU A 117 -5.39 3.66 2.04
CA GLU A 117 -4.18 3.94 1.29
C GLU A 117 -4.25 5.32 0.65
N MET A 118 -5.33 5.62 -0.07
CA MET A 118 -5.50 6.91 -0.74
C MET A 118 -5.64 8.08 0.25
N TRP A 119 -6.27 7.83 1.39
CA TRP A 119 -6.38 8.83 2.46
C TRP A 119 -5.03 9.17 3.08
N HIS A 120 -4.23 8.16 3.46
CA HIS A 120 -2.90 8.42 4.02
C HIS A 120 -1.98 9.13 3.04
N GLU A 121 -2.05 8.77 1.75
CA GLU A 121 -1.28 9.44 0.71
C GLU A 121 -1.72 10.89 0.54
N LYS A 122 -3.02 11.15 0.51
CA LYS A 122 -3.53 12.52 0.54
C LYS A 122 -3.05 13.27 1.79
N CYS A 123 -3.06 12.65 2.96
CA CYS A 123 -2.60 13.27 4.20
C CYS A 123 -1.09 13.55 4.25
N ARG A 124 -0.26 12.78 3.52
CA ARG A 124 1.18 13.07 3.40
C ARG A 124 1.44 14.30 2.54
N HIS A 125 0.62 14.50 1.52
CA HIS A 125 0.81 15.56 0.53
C HIS A 125 0.25 16.92 0.94
N TYR A 126 -0.16 17.08 2.19
CA TYR A 126 -0.62 18.35 2.74
C TYR A 126 0.09 18.60 4.07
N VAL A 127 0.63 19.80 4.21
CA VAL A 127 1.31 20.26 5.42
C VAL A 127 0.36 21.11 6.26
N LEU A 128 0.53 21.05 7.57
CA LEU A 128 0.00 22.02 8.52
C LEU A 128 1.18 22.71 9.19
N THR A 129 1.38 23.98 8.85
CA THR A 129 2.45 24.82 9.39
C THR A 129 1.88 25.79 10.41
N TRP A 130 2.52 25.88 11.58
CA TRP A 130 2.25 26.87 12.60
C TRP A 130 3.51 27.68 12.89
N ALA A 131 3.46 28.96 12.54
CA ALA A 131 4.48 29.94 12.89
C ALA A 131 3.94 30.92 13.93
N CYS A 132 4.76 31.32 14.90
CA CYS A 132 4.36 32.31 15.88
C CYS A 132 5.52 33.15 16.43
N GLN A 133 5.15 34.29 17.01
CA GLN A 133 6.08 35.21 17.67
C GLN A 133 5.47 35.84 18.91
N GLY A 134 6.30 36.51 19.71
CA GLY A 134 5.90 37.07 20.99
C GLY A 134 5.59 36.00 22.04
N SER A 135 4.45 36.15 22.72
CA SER A 135 4.05 35.27 23.82
C SER A 135 3.35 33.98 23.37
N ILE A 136 3.06 33.84 22.08
CA ILE A 136 2.41 32.64 21.55
C ILE A 136 3.41 31.47 21.47
N SER A 137 2.92 30.27 21.77
CA SER A 137 3.64 29.00 21.67
C SER A 137 3.03 28.10 20.60
N ILE A 138 3.84 27.18 20.06
CA ILE A 138 3.38 26.15 19.13
C ILE A 138 2.44 25.18 19.87
N PRO A 139 1.21 24.94 19.37
CA PRO A 139 0.28 23.98 19.96
C PRO A 139 0.92 22.60 20.06
N LYS A 140 0.68 21.89 21.18
CA LYS A 140 1.29 20.56 21.43
C LYS A 140 1.05 19.54 20.31
N VAL A 141 -0.10 19.60 19.65
CA VAL A 141 -0.46 18.71 18.53
C VAL A 141 0.33 19.00 17.25
N LEU A 142 0.91 20.20 17.13
CA LEU A 142 1.70 20.63 15.98
C LEU A 142 3.21 20.58 16.26
N GLN A 143 3.61 20.16 17.46
CA GLN A 143 5.03 19.99 17.76
C GLN A 143 5.52 18.70 17.08
N LYS A 144 6.50 18.83 16.19
CA LYS A 144 7.13 17.69 15.53
C LYS A 144 7.68 16.75 16.60
N LYS A 145 7.12 15.55 16.69
CA LYS A 145 7.64 14.49 17.54
C LYS A 145 8.68 13.77 16.71
N GLY A 146 9.93 13.77 17.15
CA GLY A 146 11.00 13.01 16.50
C GLY A 146 10.70 11.52 16.57
N MET A 147 9.92 11.01 15.62
CA MET A 147 9.74 9.58 15.40
C MET A 147 10.81 9.15 14.41
N SER A 148 12.02 8.88 14.89
CA SER A 148 13.07 8.28 14.08
C SER A 148 12.85 6.78 14.04
N TYR A 149 12.35 6.26 12.92
CA TYR A 149 12.54 4.85 12.60
C TYR A 149 13.93 4.71 11.99
N GLU A 150 14.83 4.01 12.67
CA GLU A 150 16.12 3.63 12.12
C GLU A 150 15.92 2.48 11.13
N ALA A 151 15.44 2.80 9.93
CA ALA A 151 15.45 1.86 8.83
C ALA A 151 16.91 1.58 8.44
N SER A 152 17.32 0.31 8.47
CA SER A 152 18.61 -0.10 7.91
C SER A 152 18.48 -0.15 6.38
N LEU A 153 18.83 0.95 5.71
CA LEU A 153 18.76 1.06 4.26
C LEU A 153 19.84 0.19 3.59
N LEU A 154 19.47 -0.55 2.56
CA LEU A 154 20.40 -1.27 1.69
C LEU A 154 20.78 -0.40 0.48
N GLU A 155 22.09 -0.30 0.22
CA GLU A 155 22.63 0.61 -0.79
C GLU A 155 22.29 0.19 -2.24
N SER A 156 22.11 -1.10 -2.55
CA SER A 156 21.89 -1.53 -3.94
C SER A 156 21.12 -2.83 -4.12
N ILE A 157 20.12 -2.79 -5.02
CA ILE A 157 19.58 -3.93 -5.79
C ILE A 157 19.35 -3.41 -7.21
N CYS A 158 19.80 -4.16 -8.21
CA CYS A 158 19.43 -3.90 -9.59
C CYS A 158 17.96 -4.27 -9.82
N TYR A 159 17.18 -3.36 -10.41
CA TYR A 159 15.85 -3.74 -10.86
C TYR A 159 15.45 -3.12 -12.19
N ARG A 160 14.55 -3.81 -12.90
CA ARG A 160 13.98 -3.33 -14.18
C ARG A 160 12.48 -3.22 -14.09
N THR A 161 11.92 -2.16 -14.66
CA THR A 161 10.49 -1.94 -14.84
C THR A 161 10.03 -2.40 -16.25
N GLU A 162 8.93 -3.15 -16.41
CA GLU A 162 8.29 -3.40 -17.73
C GLU A 162 6.79 -3.00 -17.75
N MET A 163 6.20 -2.88 -18.94
CA MET A 163 4.86 -2.30 -19.12
C MET A 163 3.74 -3.15 -18.50
N SER A 164 2.73 -2.47 -17.93
CA SER A 164 1.67 -3.06 -17.09
C SER A 164 0.81 -4.12 -17.80
N CYS A 165 0.60 -5.27 -17.15
CA CYS A 165 -0.32 -6.30 -17.62
C CYS A 165 -1.78 -6.06 -17.16
N PHE A 166 -2.02 -5.58 -15.94
CA PHE A 166 -3.36 -5.37 -15.40
C PHE A 166 -3.58 -3.93 -14.89
N LEU A 167 -4.36 -3.12 -15.63
CA LEU A 167 -4.70 -1.75 -15.25
C LEU A 167 -5.92 -1.68 -14.29
N ARG A 168 -5.74 -2.20 -13.07
CA ARG A 168 -6.82 -2.28 -12.07
C ARG A 168 -6.31 -2.37 -10.62
N PHE A 169 -7.04 -1.79 -9.67
CA PHE A 169 -6.73 -1.75 -8.24
C PHE A 169 -7.48 -2.83 -7.45
N GLY A 170 -6.89 -3.38 -6.39
CA GLY A 170 -7.55 -4.37 -5.51
C GLY A 170 -7.91 -5.71 -6.17
N HIS A 171 -7.25 -6.05 -7.28
CA HIS A 171 -7.35 -7.36 -7.91
C HIS A 171 -6.38 -8.36 -7.25
N LYS A 172 -6.42 -9.63 -7.67
CA LYS A 172 -5.41 -10.63 -7.32
C LYS A 172 -4.87 -11.31 -8.55
N VAL A 173 -3.59 -11.69 -8.48
CA VAL A 173 -2.89 -12.44 -9.53
C VAL A 173 -2.27 -13.71 -8.95
N GLU A 174 -2.13 -14.74 -9.79
CA GLU A 174 -1.42 -15.98 -9.51
C GLU A 174 -0.69 -16.45 -10.76
N LEU A 175 0.54 -16.94 -10.59
CA LEU A 175 1.29 -17.59 -11.67
C LEU A 175 0.75 -19.01 -11.86
N VAL A 176 0.27 -19.30 -13.07
CA VAL A 176 -0.32 -20.60 -13.38
C VAL A 176 0.58 -21.48 -14.25
N SER A 177 1.61 -20.90 -14.86
CA SER A 177 2.73 -21.60 -15.49
C SER A 177 3.94 -20.66 -15.57
N SER A 178 5.08 -21.11 -16.07
CA SER A 178 6.23 -20.23 -16.36
C SER A 178 5.95 -19.15 -17.42
N ARG A 179 4.77 -19.14 -18.04
CA ARG A 179 4.39 -18.20 -19.11
C ARG A 179 3.13 -17.39 -18.79
N PHE A 180 2.19 -17.97 -18.05
CA PHE A 180 0.86 -17.37 -17.89
C PHE A 180 0.58 -16.91 -16.46
N VAL A 181 0.08 -15.68 -16.35
CA VAL A 181 -0.42 -15.09 -15.10
C VAL A 181 -1.91 -14.88 -15.19
N MET A 182 -2.63 -15.40 -14.21
CA MET A 182 -4.07 -15.24 -14.10
C MET A 182 -4.38 -14.10 -13.14
N GLY A 183 -5.33 -13.24 -13.52
CA GLY A 183 -5.81 -12.13 -12.71
C GLY A 183 -7.33 -12.20 -12.52
N THR A 184 -7.83 -11.86 -11.34
CA THR A 184 -9.28 -11.84 -11.05
C THR A 184 -9.74 -10.57 -10.37
N GLY A 185 -10.94 -10.11 -10.74
CA GLY A 185 -11.62 -8.99 -10.10
C GLY A 185 -10.87 -7.67 -10.20
N GLY A 186 -11.01 -6.81 -9.19
CA GLY A 186 -10.41 -5.48 -9.08
C GLY A 186 -11.34 -4.34 -9.45
N PHE A 187 -10.81 -3.13 -9.44
CA PHE A 187 -11.44 -1.90 -9.88
C PHE A 187 -10.58 -1.28 -10.98
N GLY A 188 -11.11 -1.20 -12.19
CA GLY A 188 -10.34 -0.76 -13.36
C GLY A 188 -11.26 -0.19 -14.42
N ARG A 189 -10.75 -0.02 -15.64
CA ARG A 189 -11.51 0.61 -16.73
C ARG A 189 -12.18 -0.41 -17.65
N ILE A 190 -13.47 -0.22 -17.91
CA ILE A 190 -14.22 -0.86 -19.00
C ILE A 190 -14.85 0.27 -19.83
N GLN A 191 -14.63 0.27 -21.14
CA GLN A 191 -15.21 1.28 -22.06
C GLN A 191 -15.06 2.73 -21.55
N ASN A 192 -13.86 3.09 -21.07
CA ASN A 192 -13.53 4.39 -20.47
C ASN A 192 -14.24 4.76 -19.17
N ARG A 193 -15.00 3.85 -18.55
CA ARG A 193 -15.55 4.05 -17.21
C ARG A 193 -14.79 3.21 -16.19
N HIS A 194 -14.48 3.82 -15.06
CA HIS A 194 -13.95 3.11 -13.92
C HIS A 194 -15.06 2.34 -13.23
N GLU A 195 -14.91 1.02 -13.14
CA GLU A 195 -15.87 0.18 -12.46
C GLU A 195 -15.21 -1.04 -11.83
N ARG A 196 -15.98 -1.71 -10.97
CA ARG A 196 -15.57 -2.97 -10.39
C ARG A 196 -15.68 -4.09 -11.42
N LEU A 197 -14.65 -4.91 -11.48
CA LEU A 197 -14.47 -5.94 -12.47
C LEU A 197 -14.88 -7.29 -11.91
N GLY A 198 -15.54 -8.08 -12.76
CA GLY A 198 -16.01 -9.44 -12.50
C GLY A 198 -15.48 -10.41 -13.54
N ASN A 199 -14.35 -10.09 -14.17
CA ASN A 199 -13.71 -10.94 -15.15
C ASN A 199 -12.50 -11.67 -14.55
N VAL A 200 -12.20 -12.79 -15.20
CA VAL A 200 -10.93 -13.49 -15.12
C VAL A 200 -10.12 -13.04 -16.34
N SER A 201 -8.84 -12.73 -16.15
CA SER A 201 -7.93 -12.25 -17.19
C SER A 201 -6.65 -13.09 -17.17
N CYS A 202 -6.00 -13.25 -18.32
CA CYS A 202 -4.75 -13.98 -18.45
C CYS A 202 -3.76 -13.10 -19.20
N TYR A 203 -2.53 -13.09 -18.73
CA TYR A 203 -1.42 -12.40 -19.37
C TYR A 203 -0.35 -13.41 -19.76
N ASP A 204 0.11 -13.31 -21.00
CA ASP A 204 1.23 -14.06 -21.55
C ASP A 204 2.51 -13.24 -21.35
N ILE A 205 3.39 -13.73 -20.48
CA ILE A 205 4.65 -13.06 -20.13
C ILE A 205 5.57 -13.00 -21.34
N ASP A 206 5.69 -14.09 -22.10
CA ASP A 206 6.63 -14.19 -23.23
C ASP A 206 6.23 -13.23 -24.35
N HIS A 207 4.93 -13.16 -24.66
CA HIS A 207 4.39 -12.30 -25.73
C HIS A 207 4.00 -10.91 -25.24
N LYS A 208 4.15 -10.63 -23.95
CA LYS A 208 3.78 -9.38 -23.29
C LYS A 208 2.35 -8.91 -23.62
N SER A 209 1.39 -9.84 -23.71
CA SER A 209 0.05 -9.56 -24.22
C SER A 209 -1.07 -10.19 -23.38
N GLN A 210 -2.26 -9.58 -23.45
CA GLN A 210 -3.46 -10.13 -22.84
C GLN A 210 -3.98 -11.30 -23.67
N VAL A 211 -4.29 -12.40 -23.00
CA VAL A 211 -4.86 -13.60 -23.60
C VAL A 211 -6.37 -13.56 -23.51
N LEU A 212 -7.05 -13.84 -24.63
CA LEU A 212 -8.51 -13.91 -24.67
C LEU A 212 -9.01 -15.12 -23.87
N LEU A 213 -9.68 -14.85 -22.75
CA LEU A 213 -10.32 -15.85 -21.91
C LEU A 213 -11.85 -15.79 -22.06
N LEU A 214 -12.44 -16.89 -22.49
CA LEU A 214 -13.90 -17.00 -22.64
C LEU A 214 -14.52 -17.84 -21.52
N PRO A 215 -15.57 -17.36 -20.84
CA PRO A 215 -16.26 -18.17 -19.84
C PRO A 215 -17.03 -19.32 -20.51
N ARG A 216 -16.94 -20.54 -19.99
CA ARG A 216 -17.72 -21.70 -20.48
C ARG A 216 -19.22 -21.55 -20.29
N ARG A 217 -19.65 -20.78 -19.28
CA ARG A 217 -21.06 -20.52 -18.96
C ARG A 217 -21.27 -19.02 -18.80
N LYS A 218 -22.47 -18.52 -19.14
CA LYS A 218 -22.86 -17.10 -18.96
C LYS A 218 -22.84 -16.62 -17.50
N ARG A 219 -22.66 -17.50 -16.50
CA ARG A 219 -22.57 -17.08 -15.10
C ARG A 219 -21.28 -16.30 -14.88
N SER A 220 -21.45 -14.99 -14.69
CA SER A 220 -20.37 -14.05 -14.42
C SER A 220 -19.82 -14.26 -13.01
N PHE A 221 -18.49 -14.36 -12.91
CA PHE A 221 -17.76 -14.13 -11.68
C PHE A 221 -18.16 -12.74 -11.16
N ARG A 222 -18.73 -12.68 -9.95
CA ARG A 222 -19.30 -11.42 -9.43
C ARG A 222 -18.23 -10.35 -9.32
N LYS A 223 -18.58 -9.13 -9.69
CA LYS A 223 -17.72 -7.95 -9.55
C LYS A 223 -17.21 -7.84 -8.10
N ARG A 224 -15.89 -7.93 -7.90
CA ARG A 224 -15.27 -7.95 -6.57
C ARG A 224 -13.87 -7.34 -6.55
N MET A 225 -13.42 -6.92 -5.38
CA MET A 225 -12.03 -6.52 -5.11
C MET A 225 -11.65 -6.89 -3.67
N PHE A 226 -10.35 -6.89 -3.37
CA PHE A 226 -9.77 -7.26 -2.07
C PHE A 226 -10.17 -8.67 -1.59
N HIS A 227 -10.42 -9.58 -2.53
CA HIS A 227 -10.45 -11.02 -2.31
C HIS A 227 -9.02 -11.58 -2.23
N THR A 228 -8.89 -12.84 -1.87
CA THR A 228 -7.67 -13.62 -2.10
C THR A 228 -7.86 -14.55 -3.30
N MET A 229 -6.74 -14.94 -3.91
CA MET A 229 -6.68 -15.98 -4.90
C MET A 229 -5.48 -16.83 -4.56
N THR A 230 -5.60 -18.15 -4.64
CA THR A 230 -4.52 -19.09 -4.33
C THR A 230 -4.61 -20.28 -5.28
N ARG A 231 -3.49 -20.66 -5.90
CA ARG A 231 -3.41 -21.84 -6.76
C ARG A 231 -3.25 -23.10 -5.92
N LEU A 232 -4.05 -24.12 -6.23
CA LEU A 232 -3.93 -25.45 -5.68
C LEU A 232 -2.99 -26.34 -6.50
N PRO A 233 -2.48 -27.44 -5.91
CA PRO A 233 -1.62 -28.39 -6.63
C PRO A 233 -2.33 -29.15 -7.74
N ASN A 234 -3.67 -29.23 -7.69
CA ASN A 234 -4.48 -29.74 -8.81
C ASN A 234 -4.78 -28.68 -9.89
N GLU A 235 -4.03 -27.56 -9.91
CA GLU A 235 -4.14 -26.45 -10.86
C GLU A 235 -5.41 -25.58 -10.73
N THR A 236 -6.31 -25.89 -9.80
CA THR A 236 -7.48 -25.06 -9.53
C THR A 236 -7.09 -23.78 -8.79
N LEU A 237 -7.58 -22.63 -9.24
CA LEU A 237 -7.47 -21.38 -8.48
C LEU A 237 -8.66 -21.26 -7.54
N ILE A 238 -8.43 -21.04 -6.25
CA ILE A 238 -9.49 -20.75 -5.28
C ILE A 238 -9.51 -19.26 -4.97
N VAL A 239 -10.68 -18.65 -5.13
CA VAL A 239 -10.97 -17.26 -4.80
C VAL A 239 -11.84 -17.21 -3.55
N ILE A 240 -11.46 -16.39 -2.58
CA ILE A 240 -12.19 -16.28 -1.31
C ILE A 240 -12.59 -14.83 -1.01
N GLY A 241 -13.88 -14.64 -0.72
CA GLY A 241 -14.43 -13.38 -0.21
C GLY A 241 -14.22 -12.19 -1.16
N GLY A 242 -13.83 -11.05 -0.57
CA GLY A 242 -13.77 -9.75 -1.24
C GLY A 242 -15.09 -9.00 -1.12
N ARG A 243 -15.19 -7.85 -1.80
CA ARG A 243 -16.38 -6.99 -1.71
C ARG A 243 -16.79 -6.38 -3.04
N SER A 244 -18.05 -5.96 -3.18
CA SER A 244 -18.53 -5.10 -4.27
C SER A 244 -18.73 -3.64 -3.90
N SER A 245 -18.89 -3.35 -2.62
CA SER A 245 -18.93 -2.01 -2.03
C SER A 245 -18.57 -2.16 -0.55
N PRO A 246 -18.23 -1.09 0.18
CA PRO A 246 -17.97 -1.19 1.62
C PRO A 246 -19.12 -1.86 2.38
N ALA A 247 -20.36 -1.63 1.94
CA ALA A 247 -21.57 -2.23 2.50
C ALA A 247 -21.85 -3.68 2.07
N ARG A 248 -21.23 -4.17 0.99
CA ARG A 248 -21.54 -5.48 0.38
C ARG A 248 -20.28 -6.31 0.24
N ILE A 249 -20.04 -7.11 1.26
CA ILE A 249 -18.90 -8.00 1.42
C ILE A 249 -19.35 -9.44 1.14
N TYR A 250 -18.47 -10.24 0.55
CA TYR A 250 -18.71 -11.63 0.20
C TYR A 250 -18.04 -12.58 1.20
N ASN A 251 -18.66 -13.74 1.38
CA ASN A 251 -18.13 -14.89 2.11
C ASN A 251 -18.00 -16.12 1.20
N ASP A 252 -18.20 -15.98 -0.11
CA ASP A 252 -18.18 -17.11 -1.03
C ASP A 252 -16.75 -17.59 -1.30
N VAL A 253 -16.62 -18.91 -1.47
CA VAL A 253 -15.42 -19.60 -1.93
C VAL A 253 -15.73 -20.14 -3.33
N ILE A 254 -14.98 -19.67 -4.32
CA ILE A 254 -15.21 -19.97 -5.73
C ILE A 254 -13.96 -20.63 -6.29
N SER A 255 -14.11 -21.73 -7.02
CA SER A 255 -13.03 -22.25 -7.86
C SER A 255 -13.07 -21.62 -9.25
N VAL A 256 -11.92 -21.23 -9.76
CA VAL A 256 -11.69 -20.86 -11.14
C VAL A 256 -10.81 -21.94 -11.77
N ASN A 257 -11.39 -22.69 -12.72
CA ASN A 257 -10.66 -23.71 -13.48
C ASN A 257 -10.41 -23.18 -14.89
N VAL A 258 -9.16 -23.24 -15.34
CA VAL A 258 -8.75 -22.83 -16.68
C VAL A 258 -8.47 -24.07 -17.50
N ASP A 259 -9.14 -24.20 -18.65
CA ASP A 259 -8.87 -25.28 -19.58
C ASP A 259 -7.64 -24.91 -20.41
N TYR A 260 -6.52 -25.58 -20.15
CA TYR A 260 -5.35 -25.52 -21.02
C TYR A 260 -5.61 -26.34 -22.29
N MET A 261 -6.41 -25.81 -23.21
CA MET A 261 -6.54 -26.41 -24.54
C MET A 261 -5.35 -26.00 -25.39
N LEU A 262 -4.23 -26.72 -25.22
CA LEU A 262 -2.94 -26.56 -25.92
C LEU A 262 -3.00 -26.90 -27.44
N GLN A 263 -4.11 -26.69 -28.14
CA GLN A 263 -4.26 -27.20 -29.52
C GLN A 263 -4.96 -26.27 -30.52
N GLN A 264 -5.19 -24.99 -30.21
CA GLN A 264 -5.73 -24.05 -31.19
C GLN A 264 -4.84 -22.83 -31.33
N ASP A 265 -4.67 -22.38 -32.56
CA ASP A 265 -4.03 -21.12 -32.93
C ASP A 265 -5.10 -20.18 -33.49
N PRO A 266 -5.43 -19.05 -32.83
CA PRO A 266 -4.90 -18.61 -31.53
C PRO A 266 -5.47 -19.43 -30.35
N PRO A 267 -4.76 -19.52 -29.22
CA PRO A 267 -5.19 -20.33 -28.09
C PRO A 267 -6.38 -19.66 -27.41
N ILE A 268 -7.59 -20.14 -27.71
CA ILE A 268 -8.81 -19.73 -26.99
C ILE A 268 -8.82 -20.48 -25.66
N HIS A 269 -8.37 -19.79 -24.61
CA HIS A 269 -8.47 -20.32 -23.27
C HIS A 269 -9.89 -20.14 -22.76
N LYS A 270 -10.47 -21.22 -22.23
CA LYS A 270 -11.76 -21.16 -21.56
C LYS A 270 -11.56 -21.28 -20.06
N TYR A 271 -12.45 -20.65 -19.31
CA TYR A 271 -12.49 -20.83 -17.87
C TYR A 271 -13.90 -21.17 -17.41
N SER A 272 -13.97 -21.87 -16.29
CA SER A 272 -15.22 -22.12 -15.57
C SER A 272 -15.09 -21.61 -14.15
N THR A 273 -16.20 -21.11 -13.61
CA THR A 273 -16.29 -20.72 -12.21
C THR A 273 -17.38 -21.55 -11.54
N GLU A 274 -17.09 -21.99 -10.33
CA GLU A 274 -18.00 -22.85 -9.58
C GLU A 274 -17.98 -22.41 -8.11
N TYR A 275 -19.15 -22.21 -7.54
CA TYR A 275 -19.30 -22.01 -6.11
C TYR A 275 -18.95 -23.31 -5.40
N LYS A 276 -18.04 -23.25 -4.43
CA LYS A 276 -17.64 -24.42 -3.64
C LYS A 276 -18.31 -24.43 -2.28
N THR A 277 -18.20 -23.32 -1.55
CA THR A 277 -18.79 -23.18 -0.21
C THR A 277 -18.86 -21.71 0.19
N SER A 278 -19.32 -21.42 1.41
CA SER A 278 -19.25 -20.10 2.02
C SER A 278 -18.58 -20.17 3.39
N LEU A 279 -17.79 -19.14 3.68
CA LEU A 279 -17.26 -18.90 5.00
C LEU A 279 -18.38 -18.51 5.98
N PRO A 280 -18.19 -18.76 7.28
CA PRO A 280 -19.16 -18.41 8.31
C PRO A 280 -19.41 -16.89 8.42
N PHE A 281 -18.49 -16.06 7.92
CA PHE A 281 -18.61 -14.61 7.93
C PHE A 281 -18.07 -13.98 6.63
N PRO A 282 -18.60 -12.82 6.21
CA PRO A 282 -18.10 -12.07 5.06
C PRO A 282 -16.79 -11.37 5.37
N ILE A 283 -15.92 -11.28 4.37
CA ILE A 283 -14.55 -10.82 4.58
C ILE A 283 -13.88 -10.28 3.30
N PHE A 284 -13.05 -9.26 3.46
CA PHE A 284 -12.23 -8.63 2.43
C PHE A 284 -10.95 -8.07 3.06
N ARG A 285 -9.94 -7.73 2.26
CA ARG A 285 -8.61 -7.27 2.74
C ARG A 285 -7.95 -8.26 3.71
N HIS A 286 -8.23 -9.54 3.52
CA HIS A 286 -7.59 -10.64 4.22
C HIS A 286 -6.45 -11.22 3.38
N SER A 287 -5.65 -12.07 4.00
CA SER A 287 -4.62 -12.86 3.33
C SER A 287 -4.99 -14.35 3.39
N ALA A 288 -4.42 -15.15 2.50
CA ALA A 288 -4.59 -16.59 2.48
C ALA A 288 -3.32 -17.21 1.93
N CYS A 289 -2.93 -18.37 2.47
CA CYS A 289 -1.83 -19.15 1.93
C CYS A 289 -2.20 -20.63 1.93
N LEU A 290 -1.57 -21.37 1.02
CA LEU A 290 -1.62 -22.82 1.03
C LEU A 290 -0.65 -23.33 2.10
N VAL A 291 -1.08 -24.30 2.92
CA VAL A 291 -0.23 -24.92 3.93
C VAL A 291 -0.40 -26.44 3.91
N LEU A 292 0.55 -27.13 4.54
CA LEU A 292 0.44 -28.52 4.90
C LEU A 292 -0.04 -28.60 6.36
N HIS A 293 -1.05 -29.41 6.62
CA HIS A 293 -1.49 -29.68 7.99
C HIS A 293 -1.92 -31.14 8.12
N GLU A 294 -1.29 -31.86 9.06
CA GLU A 294 -1.45 -33.31 9.29
C GLU A 294 -1.14 -34.17 8.03
N GLY A 295 -0.12 -33.78 7.26
CA GLY A 295 0.28 -34.52 6.05
C GLY A 295 -0.70 -34.40 4.88
N VAL A 296 -1.75 -33.56 5.00
CA VAL A 296 -2.69 -33.23 3.93
C VAL A 296 -2.55 -31.75 3.58
N GLU A 297 -2.54 -31.44 2.29
CA GLU A 297 -2.60 -30.05 1.83
C GLU A 297 -3.97 -29.47 2.19
N LYS A 298 -3.97 -28.49 3.10
CA LYS A 298 -5.17 -27.80 3.55
C LYS A 298 -5.01 -26.30 3.27
N PHE A 299 -6.12 -25.62 2.99
CA PHE A 299 -6.09 -24.15 2.99
C PHE A 299 -5.93 -23.67 4.42
N LEU A 300 -4.83 -22.97 4.72
CA LEU A 300 -4.86 -22.12 5.91
C LEU A 300 -5.54 -20.82 5.54
N TYR A 301 -6.79 -20.75 5.98
CA TYR A 301 -7.54 -19.52 5.90
C TYR A 301 -7.06 -18.59 7.02
N LEU A 302 -6.15 -17.68 6.69
CA LEU A 302 -5.60 -16.70 7.63
C LEU A 302 -6.51 -15.51 7.74
N VAL A 303 -7.57 -15.74 8.50
CA VAL A 303 -8.32 -14.65 9.07
C VAL A 303 -7.78 -14.38 10.44
N VAL A 304 -7.27 -13.18 10.65
CA VAL A 304 -7.14 -12.69 12.01
C VAL A 304 -8.52 -12.23 12.46
N VAL A 305 -9.38 -13.20 12.78
CA VAL A 305 -10.72 -12.98 13.33
C VAL A 305 -10.74 -13.52 14.75
N GLN A 306 -11.14 -12.58 15.60
CA GLN A 306 -11.61 -12.68 16.97
C GLN A 306 -10.56 -12.80 18.09
N PRO A 307 -10.65 -11.90 19.09
CA PRO A 307 -9.77 -11.88 20.24
C PRO A 307 -10.13 -13.07 21.13
N SER A 308 -9.18 -13.96 21.34
CA SER A 308 -9.16 -14.76 22.55
C SER A 308 -7.73 -14.76 23.06
N HIS A 309 -7.53 -13.94 24.09
CA HIS A 309 -6.28 -13.58 24.79
C HIS A 309 -5.22 -12.82 23.96
N PRO A 310 -4.77 -11.64 24.43
CA PRO A 310 -4.02 -10.69 23.60
C PRO A 310 -2.51 -10.97 23.45
N GLU A 311 -1.94 -11.99 24.08
CA GLU A 311 -0.48 -12.19 24.08
C GLU A 311 0.01 -13.37 23.23
N ASP A 312 -0.82 -14.39 23.01
CA ASP A 312 -0.32 -15.64 22.40
C ASP A 312 -0.53 -15.72 20.88
N LYS A 313 -1.18 -14.73 20.25
CA LYS A 313 -1.47 -14.73 18.80
C LYS A 313 -1.69 -13.33 18.22
N PRO A 314 -1.63 -13.15 16.88
CA PRO A 314 -1.88 -11.86 16.25
C PRO A 314 -3.27 -11.29 16.58
N CYS A 315 -3.34 -10.00 16.91
CA CYS A 315 -4.61 -9.28 17.06
C CYS A 315 -5.36 -9.11 15.73
N ALA A 316 -6.69 -8.97 15.79
CA ALA A 316 -7.55 -8.74 14.63
C ALA A 316 -7.06 -7.56 13.79
N ARG A 317 -6.87 -7.80 12.49
CA ARG A 317 -6.23 -6.86 11.55
C ARG A 317 -6.69 -7.08 10.11
N PHE A 318 -6.54 -6.06 9.28
CA PHE A 318 -6.82 -6.12 7.84
C PHE A 318 -5.69 -5.49 7.03
N SER A 319 -5.65 -5.78 5.73
CA SER A 319 -4.55 -5.37 4.84
C SER A 319 -3.17 -5.77 5.36
N HIS A 320 -3.07 -6.87 6.11
CA HIS A 320 -1.80 -7.50 6.45
C HIS A 320 -1.37 -8.42 5.30
N SER A 321 -0.13 -8.89 5.34
CA SER A 321 0.33 -9.92 4.41
C SER A 321 0.66 -11.22 5.13
N ALA A 322 0.45 -12.34 4.43
CA ALA A 322 0.84 -13.66 4.87
C ALA A 322 1.76 -14.29 3.84
N ALA A 323 2.88 -14.82 4.32
CA ALA A 323 3.84 -15.57 3.52
C ALA A 323 4.03 -16.94 4.15
N CYS A 324 3.98 -18.00 3.34
CA CYS A 324 4.20 -19.36 3.84
C CYS A 324 5.59 -19.86 3.44
N ALA A 325 6.37 -20.27 4.43
CA ALA A 325 7.65 -20.93 4.26
C ALA A 325 7.43 -22.44 4.25
N GLU A 326 7.80 -23.08 3.14
CA GLU A 326 7.84 -24.54 2.99
C GLU A 326 6.53 -25.24 3.38
N MET A 327 5.40 -24.54 3.22
CA MET A 327 4.07 -25.02 3.59
C MET A 327 3.86 -25.34 5.09
N GLN A 328 4.85 -25.13 5.95
CA GLN A 328 4.81 -25.51 7.37
C GLN A 328 4.84 -24.33 8.34
N LYS A 329 5.34 -23.18 7.88
CA LYS A 329 5.42 -21.97 8.71
C LYS A 329 4.76 -20.82 7.99
N VAL A 330 3.96 -20.06 8.71
CA VAL A 330 3.25 -18.90 8.17
C VAL A 330 3.69 -17.65 8.90
N TYR A 331 4.15 -16.66 8.13
CA TYR A 331 4.55 -15.37 8.63
C TYR A 331 3.49 -14.33 8.34
N ILE A 332 2.99 -13.65 9.37
CA ILE A 332 2.09 -12.50 9.26
C ILE A 332 2.90 -11.22 9.51
N THR A 333 2.89 -10.32 8.55
CA THR A 333 3.61 -9.04 8.64
C THR A 333 2.61 -7.87 8.60
N GLY A 334 2.75 -6.95 9.56
CA GLY A 334 2.05 -5.67 9.60
C GLY A 334 0.52 -5.74 9.56
N GLY A 335 -0.09 -4.81 8.84
CA GLY A 335 -1.54 -4.62 8.71
C GLY A 335 -2.07 -3.44 9.53
N LEU A 336 -3.38 -3.18 9.41
CA LEU A 336 -4.11 -2.22 10.22
C LEU A 336 -4.89 -2.92 11.32
N SER A 337 -4.79 -2.42 12.55
CA SER A 337 -5.63 -2.86 13.67
C SER A 337 -7.09 -2.45 13.49
N LYS A 338 -7.98 -2.91 14.38
CA LYS A 338 -9.38 -2.45 14.43
C LYS A 338 -9.47 -0.93 14.63
N GLU A 339 -8.51 -0.36 15.34
CA GLU A 339 -8.36 1.06 15.60
C GLU A 339 -7.63 1.82 14.48
N GLU A 340 -7.35 1.16 13.34
CA GLU A 340 -6.63 1.72 12.17
C GLU A 340 -5.20 2.16 12.50
N GLU A 341 -4.60 1.53 13.51
CA GLU A 341 -3.19 1.70 13.82
C GLU A 341 -2.37 0.80 12.90
N ILE A 342 -1.31 1.37 12.29
CA ILE A 342 -0.37 0.60 11.47
C ILE A 342 0.45 -0.29 12.42
N LEU A 343 0.37 -1.60 12.20
CA LEU A 343 1.02 -2.59 13.03
C LEU A 343 2.46 -2.82 12.59
N ASP A 344 3.34 -2.92 13.56
CA ASP A 344 4.77 -3.24 13.42
C ASP A 344 5.07 -4.73 13.64
N SER A 345 4.09 -5.49 14.15
CA SER A 345 4.33 -6.86 14.59
C SER A 345 4.59 -7.81 13.42
N VAL A 346 5.59 -8.68 13.59
CA VAL A 346 5.81 -9.88 12.77
C VAL A 346 5.47 -11.10 13.62
N TRP A 347 4.67 -12.00 13.08
CA TRP A 347 4.27 -13.24 13.76
C TRP A 347 4.58 -14.45 12.89
N MET A 348 4.95 -15.55 13.52
CA MET A 348 5.17 -16.85 12.89
C MET A 348 4.20 -17.86 13.50
N CYS A 349 3.50 -18.61 12.67
CA CYS A 349 2.68 -19.76 13.05
C CYS A 349 3.34 -21.02 12.55
N ASP A 350 3.57 -21.97 13.45
CA ASP A 350 3.86 -23.35 13.08
C ASP A 350 2.54 -24.04 12.72
N THR A 351 2.38 -24.51 11.49
CA THR A 351 1.10 -25.06 11.01
C THR A 351 0.91 -26.53 11.37
N GLU A 352 1.92 -27.22 11.89
CA GLU A 352 1.78 -28.59 12.38
C GLU A 352 1.14 -28.58 13.77
N ILE A 353 1.69 -27.76 14.68
CA ILE A 353 1.23 -27.66 16.07
C ILE A 353 0.28 -26.48 16.34
N PHE A 354 0.07 -25.61 15.35
CA PHE A 354 -0.74 -24.39 15.45
C PHE A 354 -0.34 -23.44 16.59
N VAL A 355 0.96 -23.28 16.80
CA VAL A 355 1.52 -22.36 17.80
C VAL A 355 2.01 -21.08 17.15
N TRP A 356 1.61 -19.95 17.71
CA TRP A 356 2.01 -18.62 17.27
C TRP A 356 3.16 -18.09 18.12
N ASN A 357 4.11 -17.43 17.47
CA ASN A 357 5.22 -16.74 18.11
C ASN A 357 5.35 -15.33 17.53
N LYS A 358 5.41 -14.33 18.41
CA LYS A 358 5.74 -12.96 18.02
C LYS A 358 7.25 -12.85 17.83
N LEU A 359 7.68 -12.38 16.67
CA LEU A 359 9.09 -12.18 16.37
C LEU A 359 9.49 -10.73 16.62
N SER A 360 10.65 -10.55 17.25
CA SER A 360 11.30 -9.24 17.39
C SER A 360 12.23 -9.05 16.19
N ILE A 361 11.89 -8.12 15.30
CA ILE A 361 12.63 -7.87 14.06
C ILE A 361 13.13 -6.41 14.04
N PRO A 362 14.33 -6.11 14.56
CA PRO A 362 14.92 -4.78 14.45
C PRO A 362 15.06 -4.34 13.00
N GLY A 363 14.87 -3.04 12.73
CA GLY A 363 14.92 -2.46 11.38
C GLY A 363 13.63 -2.61 10.56
N TRP A 364 12.61 -3.32 11.06
CA TRP A 364 11.34 -3.50 10.35
C TRP A 364 10.49 -2.23 10.40
N LEU A 365 10.03 -1.78 9.22
CA LEU A 365 9.12 -0.65 9.11
C LEU A 365 7.65 -1.08 9.20
N PRO A 366 6.86 -0.51 10.13
CA PRO A 366 5.43 -0.78 10.23
C PRO A 366 4.71 -0.43 8.93
N ARG A 367 3.88 -1.34 8.41
CA ARG A 367 3.17 -1.11 7.15
C ARG A 367 1.88 -1.92 7.01
N TYR A 368 1.02 -1.50 6.09
CA TYR A 368 -0.15 -2.26 5.65
C TYR A 368 -0.35 -2.15 4.14
N ALA A 369 -1.21 -3.01 3.59
CA ALA A 369 -1.52 -3.13 2.16
C ALA A 369 -0.31 -3.50 1.28
N HIS A 370 0.76 -4.01 1.89
CA HIS A 370 1.88 -4.62 1.22
C HIS A 370 1.58 -6.07 0.86
N THR A 371 2.39 -6.61 -0.04
CA THR A 371 2.43 -8.06 -0.30
C THR A 371 3.74 -8.64 0.22
N SER A 372 3.72 -9.87 0.72
CA SER A 372 4.87 -10.58 1.26
C SER A 372 4.95 -11.98 0.71
N PHE A 373 6.16 -12.54 0.67
CA PHE A 373 6.43 -13.88 0.20
C PHE A 373 7.70 -14.40 0.86
N TYR A 374 7.79 -15.73 0.95
CA TYR A 374 8.97 -16.41 1.44
C TYR A 374 9.89 -16.77 0.27
N TYR A 375 11.17 -16.52 0.45
CA TYR A 375 12.22 -16.98 -0.46
C TYR A 375 13.52 -17.17 0.32
N ASP A 376 14.13 -18.35 0.22
CA ASP A 376 15.45 -18.66 0.76
C ASP A 376 15.69 -18.12 2.19
N ASN A 377 14.81 -18.53 3.10
CA ASN A 377 14.83 -18.11 4.50
C ASN A 377 14.73 -16.57 4.73
N GLN A 378 14.09 -15.88 3.79
CA GLN A 378 13.77 -14.46 3.88
C GLN A 378 12.27 -14.24 3.65
N ILE A 379 11.70 -13.24 4.32
CA ILE A 379 10.40 -12.68 3.97
C ILE A 379 10.61 -11.37 3.27
N ILE A 380 10.28 -11.34 1.98
CA ILE A 380 10.39 -10.13 1.17
C ILE A 380 9.01 -9.49 1.12
N THR A 381 8.95 -8.20 1.38
CA THR A 381 7.74 -7.40 1.45
C THR A 381 7.83 -6.25 0.45
N VAL A 382 6.74 -5.97 -0.26
CA VAL A 382 6.75 -4.94 -1.30
C VAL A 382 5.57 -4.00 -1.16
N GLY A 383 5.89 -2.71 -1.23
CA GLY A 383 4.94 -1.62 -1.20
C GLY A 383 4.22 -1.49 0.14
N GLY A 384 2.97 -1.06 0.06
CA GLY A 384 2.14 -0.72 1.19
C GLY A 384 2.36 0.71 1.68
N VAL A 385 1.65 1.05 2.74
CA VAL A 385 1.67 2.37 3.38
C VAL A 385 2.32 2.24 4.75
N THR A 386 3.20 3.17 5.08
CA THR A 386 4.20 3.00 6.14
C THR A 386 4.24 4.08 7.23
N ALA A 387 3.27 4.94 7.50
CA ALA A 387 3.44 6.12 8.38
C ALA A 387 4.59 7.10 7.98
N HIS A 388 5.86 6.71 8.01
CA HIS A 388 7.06 7.58 7.97
C HIS A 388 7.86 7.55 6.67
N TYR A 389 7.67 6.53 5.82
CA TYR A 389 8.48 6.35 4.62
C TYR A 389 7.67 6.45 3.33
N ALA A 390 8.35 6.71 2.21
CA ALA A 390 7.71 6.75 0.90
C ALA A 390 7.04 5.39 0.56
N PRO A 391 5.90 5.38 -0.15
CA PRO A 391 5.08 4.19 -0.40
C PRO A 391 5.72 3.12 -1.31
N SER A 392 6.97 3.32 -1.74
CA SER A 392 7.62 2.53 -2.77
C SER A 392 8.89 1.83 -2.26
N SER A 393 8.78 1.14 -1.13
CA SER A 393 9.89 0.37 -0.57
C SER A 393 9.71 -1.16 -0.66
N VAL A 394 10.86 -1.84 -0.64
CA VAL A 394 10.96 -3.29 -0.46
C VAL A 394 11.63 -3.54 0.87
N GLY A 395 10.92 -4.21 1.78
CA GLY A 395 11.47 -4.64 3.07
C GLY A 395 11.86 -6.11 3.01
N ILE A 396 13.08 -6.45 3.43
CA ILE A 396 13.58 -7.82 3.51
C ILE A 396 13.77 -8.18 4.98
N ILE A 397 13.04 -9.18 5.46
CA ILE A 397 13.24 -9.77 6.79
C ILE A 397 14.10 -11.02 6.62
N TYR A 398 15.28 -11.02 7.20
CA TYR A 398 16.17 -12.17 7.23
C TYR A 398 15.83 -13.04 8.44
N LEU A 399 15.36 -14.28 8.20
CA LEU A 399 14.80 -15.12 9.27
C LEU A 399 15.86 -15.80 10.13
N ASN A 400 17.10 -15.94 9.66
CA ASN A 400 18.21 -16.47 10.45
C ASN A 400 18.66 -15.46 11.52
N GLU A 401 18.81 -14.20 11.12
CA GLU A 401 19.31 -13.11 11.95
C GLU A 401 18.19 -12.39 12.70
N LEU A 402 16.92 -12.58 12.29
CA LEU A 402 15.75 -11.89 12.80
C LEU A 402 15.89 -10.36 12.72
N VAL A 403 16.41 -9.86 11.61
CA VAL A 403 16.53 -8.42 11.31
C VAL A 403 15.86 -8.08 9.99
N ALA A 404 15.46 -6.82 9.83
CA ALA A 404 14.93 -6.32 8.57
C ALA A 404 15.78 -5.20 8.00
N ARG A 405 15.78 -5.11 6.67
CA ARG A 405 16.39 -4.03 5.90
C ARG A 405 15.42 -3.50 4.87
N GLU A 406 15.58 -2.24 4.51
CA GLU A 406 14.68 -1.52 3.62
C GLU A 406 15.38 -1.01 2.37
N ILE A 407 14.63 -0.96 1.28
CA ILE A 407 15.12 -0.53 -0.03
C ILE A 407 14.15 0.48 -0.58
N ASP A 408 14.61 1.71 -0.77
CA ASP A 408 13.85 2.71 -1.51
C ASP A 408 13.96 2.48 -3.02
N LEU A 409 12.82 2.30 -3.67
CA LEU A 409 12.79 2.24 -5.13
C LEU A 409 12.61 3.63 -5.75
N ASN A 410 12.13 4.64 -5.00
CA ASN A 410 11.96 5.99 -5.56
C ASN A 410 13.29 6.72 -5.74
N LEU A 411 14.28 6.50 -4.86
CA LEU A 411 15.63 7.10 -4.99
C LEU A 411 16.33 6.74 -6.32
N ARG A 412 15.90 5.67 -7.00
CA ARG A 412 16.60 5.11 -8.16
C ARG A 412 15.93 5.43 -9.50
N HIS A 413 14.66 5.88 -9.53
CA HIS A 413 13.96 6.31 -10.74
C HIS A 413 13.10 7.58 -10.51
N PRO A 414 13.69 8.73 -10.15
CA PRO A 414 12.93 9.94 -9.81
C PRO A 414 12.08 10.50 -10.97
N LYS A 415 12.35 10.11 -12.23
CA LYS A 415 11.59 10.56 -13.41
C LYS A 415 10.34 9.71 -13.71
N GLU A 416 10.25 8.52 -13.14
CA GLU A 416 9.11 7.61 -13.30
C GLU A 416 8.66 7.18 -11.91
N PRO A 417 7.87 8.02 -11.22
CA PRO A 417 7.55 7.77 -9.84
C PRO A 417 6.74 6.48 -9.69
N LEU A 418 7.24 5.60 -8.84
CA LEU A 418 6.62 4.31 -8.54
C LEU A 418 5.56 4.49 -7.46
N TYR A 419 4.50 3.69 -7.50
CA TYR A 419 3.41 3.77 -6.54
C TYR A 419 2.85 2.38 -6.22
N PHE A 420 3.22 1.81 -5.06
CA PHE A 420 2.92 0.43 -4.70
C PHE A 420 1.83 0.29 -3.64
N LEU A 421 0.61 0.68 -3.99
CA LEU A 421 -0.54 0.56 -3.09
C LEU A 421 -1.47 -0.58 -3.49
N THR A 422 -1.67 -1.52 -2.55
CA THR A 422 -2.50 -2.71 -2.77
C THR A 422 -2.12 -3.44 -4.06
N ILE A 423 -0.83 -3.66 -4.24
CA ILE A 423 -0.29 -4.40 -5.36
C ILE A 423 -0.66 -5.88 -5.24
N ALA A 424 -0.85 -6.52 -6.39
CA ALA A 424 -0.87 -7.97 -6.48
C ALA A 424 0.48 -8.37 -7.07
N VAL A 425 1.13 -9.36 -6.46
CA VAL A 425 2.46 -9.81 -6.90
C VAL A 425 2.43 -11.31 -7.01
N THR A 426 3.09 -11.83 -8.04
CA THR A 426 3.44 -13.24 -8.17
C THR A 426 4.92 -13.33 -8.50
N PHE A 427 5.55 -14.47 -8.19
CA PHE A 427 6.99 -14.68 -8.41
C PHE A 427 7.25 -15.78 -9.41
N MET A 428 8.33 -15.61 -10.15
CA MET A 428 8.88 -16.63 -11.02
C MET A 428 10.38 -16.66 -10.77
N LYS A 429 10.92 -17.83 -10.45
CA LYS A 429 12.38 -18.03 -10.40
C LYS A 429 12.89 -18.15 -11.83
N ILE A 430 13.82 -17.30 -12.23
CA ILE A 430 14.57 -17.45 -13.48
C ILE A 430 15.97 -17.89 -13.08
N ASN A 431 16.33 -19.14 -13.40
CA ASN A 431 17.69 -19.62 -13.18
C ASN A 431 18.59 -19.02 -14.26
N SER A 432 19.44 -18.04 -13.91
CA SER A 432 20.57 -17.65 -14.75
C SER A 432 21.83 -18.37 -14.26
N SER A 433 22.65 -18.86 -15.19
CA SER A 433 23.81 -19.72 -14.92
C SER A 433 25.07 -18.98 -14.48
N SER A 434 24.98 -17.77 -13.95
CA SER A 434 26.13 -17.01 -13.47
C SER A 434 25.71 -15.90 -12.50
N LEU A 435 26.21 -15.98 -11.26
CA LEU A 435 25.78 -15.27 -10.04
C LEU A 435 24.38 -15.65 -9.58
N GLU A 436 24.22 -15.84 -8.26
CA GLU A 436 22.94 -16.12 -7.56
C GLU A 436 21.98 -14.93 -7.69
N VAL A 437 21.54 -14.65 -8.90
CA VAL A 437 20.56 -13.62 -9.21
C VAL A 437 19.19 -14.22 -8.94
N VAL A 438 18.57 -13.83 -7.84
CA VAL A 438 17.14 -14.07 -7.66
C VAL A 438 16.41 -13.05 -8.53
N GLU A 439 16.01 -13.44 -9.73
CA GLU A 439 15.17 -12.58 -10.57
C GLU A 439 13.72 -12.65 -10.05
N ILE A 440 13.34 -11.67 -9.25
CA ILE A 440 12.02 -11.59 -8.63
C ILE A 440 11.11 -10.72 -9.51
N VAL A 441 10.28 -11.35 -10.34
CA VAL A 441 9.41 -10.69 -11.33
C VAL A 441 8.08 -10.22 -10.72
N PHE A 442 8.03 -8.99 -10.21
CA PHE A 442 6.83 -8.35 -9.69
C PHE A 442 5.85 -7.95 -10.79
N HIS A 443 4.61 -8.45 -10.73
CA HIS A 443 3.53 -8.05 -11.64
C HIS A 443 2.75 -6.85 -11.08
N LEU A 444 3.38 -5.67 -10.97
CA LEU A 444 2.75 -4.52 -10.32
C LEU A 444 1.76 -3.82 -11.25
N VAL A 445 0.78 -3.16 -10.64
CA VAL A 445 0.03 -2.11 -11.30
C VAL A 445 1.00 -0.96 -11.52
N HIS A 446 1.07 -0.49 -12.77
CA HIS A 446 2.00 0.47 -13.35
C HIS A 446 3.32 -0.07 -13.91
N ILE A 447 4.03 -1.01 -13.27
CA ILE A 447 5.41 -1.32 -13.68
C ILE A 447 5.80 -2.75 -13.26
N LEU A 448 6.24 -3.62 -14.16
CA LEU A 448 6.78 -4.95 -13.82
C LEU A 448 8.17 -4.78 -13.22
N ILE A 449 8.37 -4.89 -11.91
CA ILE A 449 9.72 -4.79 -11.33
C ILE A 449 10.39 -6.17 -11.39
N ARG A 450 11.62 -6.26 -11.86
CA ARG A 450 12.47 -7.44 -11.70
C ARG A 450 13.56 -7.08 -10.71
N ILE A 451 13.47 -7.49 -9.45
CA ILE A 451 14.57 -7.31 -8.49
C ILE A 451 15.60 -8.41 -8.76
N ILE A 452 16.87 -8.03 -8.88
CA ILE A 452 18.03 -8.93 -8.93
C ILE A 452 18.73 -8.76 -7.59
N LEU A 453 18.48 -9.71 -6.68
CA LEU A 453 19.20 -9.80 -5.40
C LEU A 453 20.64 -10.24 -5.60
#